data_AF-W2JW99-F1
#
_entry.id   AF-W2JW99-F1
#
_cell.length_a   1.000
_cell.length_b   1.000
_cell.length_c   1.000
_cell.angle_alpha   90.00
_cell.angle_beta   90.00
_cell.angle_gamma   90.00
#
_symmetry.space_group_name_H-M   'P 1'
#
loop_
_entity.id
_entity.type
_entity.pdbx_description
1 polymer ?
#
loop_
_entity_poly.entity_id
_entity_poly.type
_entity_poly.pdbx_seq_one_letter_code
_entity_poly.pdbx_strand_id
1 'polypeptide(L)' 'MIRYHSCYPWHNKKEYKHLMNEDDEELLDWVLEFNKFDLYTKADIRPDVEKLWPYYQAIIDKYLPGKLSW' A
#
# COMPACT_ATOMS: atom_id res chain seq x y z
N MET A 1 -1.07 -6.45 -0.81
CA MET A 1 -1.35 -4.99 -0.85
C MET A 1 -0.66 -4.28 -2.01
N ILE A 2 0.65 -3.98 -1.94
CA ILE A 2 1.37 -3.13 -2.93
C ILE A 2 1.11 -3.58 -4.38
N ARG A 3 1.16 -4.88 -4.67
CA ARG A 3 0.94 -5.42 -6.03
C ARG A 3 -0.42 -5.08 -6.65
N TYR A 4 -1.47 -4.94 -5.84
CA TYR A 4 -2.86 -4.80 -6.31
C TYR A 4 -3.55 -3.51 -5.88
N HIS A 5 -2.82 -2.56 -5.27
CA HIS A 5 -3.39 -1.30 -4.74
C HIS A 5 -4.04 -0.42 -5.82
N SER A 6 -3.67 -0.61 -7.09
CA SER A 6 -4.25 0.13 -8.23
C SER A 6 -5.37 -0.64 -8.94
N CYS A 7 -5.70 -1.87 -8.53
CA CYS A 7 -6.69 -2.72 -9.20
C CYS A 7 -8.14 -2.38 -8.75
N TYR A 8 -8.57 -1.14 -8.97
CA TYR A 8 -9.88 -0.63 -8.53
C TYR A 8 -11.08 -1.45 -9.01
N PRO A 9 -11.11 -1.99 -10.24
CA PRO A 9 -12.17 -2.89 -10.66
C PRO A 9 -12.36 -4.07 -9.70
N TRP A 10 -11.26 -4.66 -9.23
CA TRP A 10 -11.29 -5.75 -8.27
C TRP A 10 -11.65 -5.27 -6.87
N HIS A 11 -10.81 -4.42 -6.25
CA HIS A 11 -10.97 -4.14 -4.82
C HIS A 11 -12.16 -3.20 -4.50
N ASN A 12 -12.47 -2.24 -5.37
CA ASN A 12 -13.57 -1.29 -5.18
C ASN A 12 -14.86 -1.69 -5.91
N LYS A 13 -14.78 -2.13 -7.18
CA LYS A 13 -15.96 -2.46 -8.00
C LYS A 13 -16.40 -3.93 -7.91
N LYS A 14 -15.63 -4.78 -7.20
CA LYS A 14 -15.92 -6.21 -7.00
C LYS A 14 -16.03 -6.99 -8.32
N GLU A 15 -15.35 -6.53 -9.35
CA GLU A 15 -15.16 -7.24 -10.62
C GLU A 15 -14.06 -8.30 -10.50
N TYR A 16 -13.85 -9.09 -11.56
CA TYR A 16 -12.80 -10.11 -11.65
C TYR A 16 -12.87 -11.25 -10.63
N LYS A 17 -13.99 -11.45 -9.93
CA LYS A 17 -14.18 -12.57 -8.99
C LYS A 17 -13.92 -13.95 -9.59
N HIS A 18 -14.18 -14.12 -10.89
CA HIS A 18 -13.93 -15.38 -11.60
C HIS A 18 -12.45 -15.71 -11.79
N LEU A 19 -11.54 -14.76 -11.51
CA LEU A 19 -10.09 -14.96 -11.54
C LEU A 19 -9.49 -15.17 -10.13
N MET A 20 -10.30 -15.01 -9.07
CA MET A 20 -9.84 -15.11 -7.69
C MET A 20 -9.66 -16.56 -7.25
N ASN A 21 -8.71 -16.78 -6.34
CA ASN A 21 -8.56 -18.01 -5.56
C ASN A 21 -8.99 -17.77 -4.09
N GLU A 22 -8.82 -18.80 -3.25
CA GLU A 22 -9.22 -18.76 -1.84
C GLU A 22 -8.47 -17.72 -1.00
N ASP A 23 -7.19 -17.47 -1.31
CA ASP A 23 -6.34 -16.51 -0.58
C ASP A 23 -6.65 -15.05 -0.95
N ASP A 24 -7.27 -14.82 -2.11
CA ASP A 24 -7.54 -13.46 -2.61
C ASP A 24 -8.61 -12.73 -1.78
N GLU A 25 -9.49 -13.44 -1.07
CA GLU A 25 -10.48 -12.84 -0.18
C GLU A 25 -9.82 -12.20 1.05
N GLU A 26 -8.84 -12.86 1.68
CA GLU A 26 -8.08 -12.26 2.79
C GLU A 26 -7.21 -11.09 2.27
N LEU A 27 -6.58 -11.26 1.10
CA LEU A 27 -5.78 -10.20 0.49
C LEU A 27 -6.61 -8.96 0.17
N LEU A 28 -7.87 -9.14 -0.23
CA LEU A 28 -8.80 -8.06 -0.53
C LEU A 28 -9.06 -7.17 0.68
N ASP A 29 -9.20 -7.75 1.88
CA ASP A 29 -9.38 -7.00 3.13
C ASP A 29 -8.15 -6.12 3.42
N TRP A 30 -6.95 -6.68 3.29
CA TRP A 30 -5.71 -5.92 3.46
C TRP A 30 -5.54 -4.81 2.41
N VAL A 31 -5.90 -5.07 1.16
CA VAL A 31 -5.84 -4.07 0.08
C VAL A 31 -6.83 -2.93 0.34
N LEU A 32 -8.04 -3.24 0.79
CA LEU A 32 -9.05 -2.25 1.15
C LEU A 32 -8.62 -1.39 2.33
N GLU A 33 -8.03 -1.99 3.36
CA GLU A 33 -7.52 -1.24 4.52
C GLU A 33 -6.40 -0.29 4.11
N PHE A 34 -5.42 -0.77 3.33
CA PHE A 34 -4.36 0.07 2.79
C PHE A 34 -4.90 1.20 1.89
N ASN A 35 -5.91 0.91 1.05
CA ASN A 35 -6.46 1.87 0.09
C ASN A 35 -7.09 3.09 0.77
N LYS A 36 -7.62 2.95 2.00
CA LYS A 36 -8.10 4.11 2.78
C LYS A 36 -7.00 5.15 2.97
N PHE A 37 -5.79 4.71 3.31
CA PHE A 37 -4.65 5.61 3.51
C PHE A 37 -4.15 6.19 2.18
N ASP A 38 -3.99 5.37 1.14
CA ASP A 38 -3.59 5.85 -0.19
C ASP A 38 -4.58 6.92 -0.73
N LEU A 39 -5.88 6.69 -0.61
CA LEU A 39 -6.88 7.60 -1.17
C LEU A 39 -7.04 8.87 -0.33
N TYR A 40 -7.16 8.75 0.99
CA TYR A 40 -7.66 9.84 1.84
C TYR A 40 -6.58 10.60 2.60
N THR A 41 -5.29 10.23 2.49
CA THR A 41 -4.18 11.03 3.03
C THR A 41 -3.64 12.07 2.03
N LYS A 42 -4.16 12.08 0.80
CA LYS A 42 -3.83 13.09 -0.22
C LYS A 42 -4.35 14.45 0.23
N ALA A 43 -3.44 15.36 0.54
CA ALA A 43 -3.73 16.70 1.01
C ALA A 43 -2.84 17.73 0.31
N ASP A 44 -3.32 18.97 0.19
CA ASP A 44 -2.55 20.07 -0.42
C ASP A 44 -1.33 20.45 0.44
N ILE A 45 -1.46 20.32 1.76
CA ILE A 45 -0.38 20.57 2.71
C ILE A 45 0.50 19.33 2.77
N ARG A 46 1.78 19.50 2.42
CA ARG A 46 2.76 18.43 2.48
C ARG A 46 3.28 18.24 3.90
N PRO A 47 3.58 16.99 4.31
CA PRO A 47 4.23 16.74 5.59
C PRO A 47 5.68 17.25 5.58
N ASP A 48 6.20 17.56 6.76
CA ASP A 48 7.61 17.89 6.97
C ASP A 48 8.46 16.61 6.82
N VAL A 49 9.12 16.48 5.67
CA VAL A 49 9.92 15.30 5.32
C VAL A 49 11.17 15.19 6.20
N GLU A 50 11.82 16.31 6.53
CA GLU A 50 13.06 16.30 7.32
C GLU A 50 12.80 15.78 8.74
N LYS A 51 11.68 16.19 9.34
CA LYS A 51 11.26 15.70 10.66
C LYS A 51 10.89 14.21 10.65
N LEU A 52 10.30 13.72 9.56
CA LEU A 52 9.85 12.33 9.44
C LEU A 52 10.96 11.36 9.02
N TRP A 53 12.02 11.87 8.38
CA TRP A 53 13.08 11.04 7.80
C TRP A 53 13.71 10.04 8.78
N PRO A 54 14.10 10.42 10.02
CA PRO A 54 14.74 9.48 10.94
C PRO A 54 13.84 8.28 11.29
N TYR A 55 12.52 8.50 11.36
CA TYR A 55 11.55 7.44 11.64
C TYR A 55 11.46 6.44 10.48
N TYR A 56 11.29 6.93 9.25
CA TYR A 56 11.19 6.05 8.08
C TYR A 56 12.52 5.36 7.76
N GLN A 57 13.66 6.02 7.98
CA GLN A 57 14.98 5.40 7.83
C GLN A 57 15.14 4.20 8.76
N ALA A 58 14.70 4.28 10.03
CA ALA A 58 14.76 3.14 10.94
C ALA A 58 13.90 1.94 10.47
N ILE A 59 12.79 2.20 9.78
CA ILE A 59 11.97 1.16 9.15
C ILE A 59 12.68 0.57 7.93
N ILE A 60 13.28 1.41 7.08
CA ILE A 60 14.08 0.96 5.92
C ILE A 60 15.23 0.07 6.40
N ASP A 61 15.98 0.49 7.41
CA ASP A 61 17.12 -0.26 7.96
C ASP A 61 16.69 -1.62 8.53
N LYS A 62 15.46 -1.73 9.04
CA LYS A 62 14.91 -2.98 9.57
C LYS A 62 14.48 -3.95 8.47
N TYR A 63 13.80 -3.46 7.43
CA TYR A 63 13.10 -4.32 6.47
C TYR A 63 13.81 -4.45 5.11
N LEU A 64 14.50 -3.41 4.66
CA LEU A 64 15.13 -3.33 3.33
C LEU A 64 16.45 -2.52 3.40
N PRO A 65 17.45 -2.96 4.19
CA PRO A 65 18.67 -2.19 4.42
C PRO A 65 19.60 -2.16 3.21
N GLY A 66 20.41 -1.09 3.15
CA GLY A 66 21.52 -0.99 2.20
C GLY A 66 21.08 -0.66 0.77
N LYS A 67 21.95 -0.97 -0.19
CA LYS A 67 21.71 -0.68 -1.61
C LYS A 67 20.91 -1.81 -2.24
N LEU A 68 19.72 -1.46 -2.74
CA LEU A 68 18.86 -2.38 -3.48
C LEU A 68 19.14 -2.34 -4.99
N SER A 69 18.76 -3.41 -5.68
CA SER A 69 18.68 -3.46 -7.15
C SER A 69 17.28 -3.10 -7.59
N TRP A 70 17.18 -2.19 -8.55
CA TRP A 70 15.92 -1.62 -9.04
C TRP A 70 15.68 -2.05 -10.49
#